data_AF-A0A517PAY0-F1
#
_entry.id   AF-A0A517PAY0-F1
#
_cell.length_a   1.000
_cell.length_b   1.000
_cell.length_c   1.000
_cell.angle_alpha   90.00
_cell.angle_beta   90.00
_cell.angle_gamma   90.00
#
_symmetry.space_group_name_H-M   'P 1'
#
loop_
_entity.id
_entity.type
_entity.pdbx_description
1 polymer ?
#
loop_
_entity_poly.entity_id
_entity_poly.type
_entity_poly.pdbx_seq_one_letter_code
_entity_poly.pdbx_strand_id
1 'polypeptide(L)'
;MDLTPRLFDPTGSVLTWVQVFGSLTLIVLAIALLAAIIAGGASGAKGFFRSLAAGAADLVKVSGGHVWAIAQLTWREALRRRALYVFALFGVLFMFAGWFLSNSGNRPADQVKVYVSFVLTVIGWLTLLVMLLLSCWGIPEDIRRRSLHTVVTKPARRSEVVLGRMLGYSLIGTVILAAMGLVGYIWIARQADGADVEEALVARRPVFAMEDEYVVDPETGQTYLKQRGLQFWDREGRPTDKGLNVGNIWEYRGYVDGASRMYAAYTFDGVTEDVFRDVTLEDAATGERTEGQVLQFESDFEGFRTIKGNMNRGLLIQFTYVNPETGLRAPDPKLIELQEFDGNVHNLPVKFASRDPETGELANYDLLRDFVTDEGRLTVEVRSLDPQQLLGMGQADLFIRPPDGPFELSYLGSIVALWLKMILLVALGVTAGTFVKGPVATLLVFTLLIVGQRAHSLMNELVVGVFQPDNLAGSDQGGPIEAAYRILTHMNTVKQMEEGVGTTIIQTLDQGILFLMWALSHVIPDFSAFDTAARTAEGFAIPAGDLGWAALVTLGFLIPCYIVGTLSLRSRELEAK
;
A
#
# COMPACT_ATOMS: atom_id res chain seq x y z
N MET A 1 0.06 -10.48 -4.97
CA MET A 1 0.02 -9.05 -4.57
C MET A 1 -0.13 -9.02 -3.07
N ASP A 2 0.43 -8.02 -2.39
CA ASP A 2 0.29 -7.91 -0.93
C ASP A 2 -1.11 -7.35 -0.59
N LEU A 3 -2.06 -8.26 -0.42
CA LEU A 3 -3.46 -7.95 -0.11
C LEU A 3 -3.68 -7.78 1.40
N THR A 4 -2.64 -7.97 2.22
CA THR A 4 -2.74 -7.84 3.67
C THR A 4 -3.12 -6.40 4.06
N PRO A 5 -4.08 -6.22 5.00
CA PRO A 5 -4.32 -4.92 5.59
C PRO A 5 -3.09 -4.54 6.41
N ARG A 6 -2.50 -3.37 6.15
CA ARG A 6 -1.36 -2.90 6.94
C ARG A 6 -1.87 -2.47 8.32
N LEU A 7 -1.70 -3.31 9.34
CA LEU A 7 -2.03 -2.94 10.72
C LEU A 7 -1.02 -1.88 11.17
N PHE A 8 -1.52 -0.68 11.34
CA PHE A 8 -0.71 0.49 11.56
C PHE A 8 -0.74 0.89 13.03
N ASP A 9 0.43 1.04 13.65
CA ASP A 9 0.57 1.74 14.92
C ASP A 9 0.67 3.26 14.66
N PRO A 10 -0.42 4.03 14.85
CA PRO A 10 -0.40 5.47 14.65
C PRO A 10 0.52 6.19 15.63
N THR A 11 0.78 5.61 16.80
CA THR A 11 1.54 6.28 17.85
C THR A 11 3.04 6.23 17.57
N GLY A 12 3.58 5.04 17.28
CA GLY A 12 4.99 4.86 16.92
C GLY A 12 5.36 5.65 15.66
N SER A 13 4.51 5.62 14.64
CA SER A 13 4.79 6.26 13.36
C SER A 13 4.76 7.79 13.42
N VAL A 14 3.83 8.37 14.19
CA VAL A 14 3.80 9.83 14.42
C VAL A 14 5.03 10.25 15.22
N LEU A 15 5.45 9.47 16.21
CA LEU A 15 6.65 9.76 16.99
C LEU A 15 7.91 9.76 16.10
N THR A 16 8.11 8.73 15.29
CA THR A 16 9.22 8.64 14.34
C THR A 16 9.19 9.80 13.35
N TRP A 17 8.01 10.13 12.82
CA TRP A 17 7.85 11.28 11.93
C TRP A 17 8.25 12.61 12.59
N VAL A 18 7.80 12.87 13.83
CA VAL A 18 8.18 14.07 14.58
C VAL A 18 9.68 14.10 14.87
N GLN A 19 10.28 12.96 15.21
CA GLN A 19 11.72 12.86 15.48
C GLN A 19 12.56 13.17 14.24
N VAL A 20 12.24 12.54 13.10
CA VAL A 20 12.98 12.75 11.85
C VAL A 20 12.77 14.17 11.33
N PHE A 21 11.52 14.62 11.23
CA PHE A 21 11.24 15.96 10.72
C PHE A 21 11.77 17.05 11.66
N GLY A 22 11.62 16.85 12.98
CA GLY A 22 12.14 17.74 14.01
C GLY A 22 13.65 17.84 13.99
N SER A 23 14.37 16.71 13.93
CA SER A 23 15.83 16.69 13.86
C SER A 23 16.36 17.33 12.59
N LEU A 24 15.78 17.05 11.42
CA LEU A 24 16.15 17.71 10.16
C LEU A 24 15.89 19.22 10.20
N THR A 25 14.75 19.64 10.75
CA THR A 25 14.43 21.06 10.91
C THR A 25 15.44 21.74 11.85
N LEU A 26 15.82 21.09 12.96
CA LEU A 26 16.85 21.60 13.86
C LEU A 26 18.22 21.71 13.19
N ILE A 27 18.61 20.73 12.37
CA ILE A 27 19.86 20.77 11.60
C ILE A 27 19.84 21.96 10.62
N VAL A 28 18.75 22.15 9.88
CA VAL A 28 18.60 23.28 8.94
C VAL A 28 18.65 24.62 9.68
N LEU A 29 17.97 24.74 10.82
CA LEU A 29 17.99 25.95 11.64
C LEU A 29 19.38 26.19 12.24
N ALA A 30 20.11 25.15 12.64
CA ALA A 30 21.47 25.26 13.13
C ALA A 30 22.44 25.73 12.03
N ILE A 31 22.35 25.16 10.82
CA ILE A 31 23.14 25.60 9.67
C ILE A 31 22.81 27.06 9.31
N ALA A 32 21.53 27.44 9.29
CA ALA A 32 21.11 28.80 9.01
C ALA A 32 21.58 29.80 10.09
N LEU A 33 21.56 29.40 11.37
CA LEU A 33 22.09 30.19 12.47
C LEU A 33 23.61 30.36 12.35
N LEU A 34 24.34 29.29 12.04
CA LEU A 34 25.79 29.33 11.81
C LEU A 34 26.13 30.26 10.63
N ALA A 35 25.42 30.14 9.51
CA ALA A 35 25.59 31.02 8.36
C ALA A 35 25.32 32.49 8.72
N ALA A 36 24.27 32.77 9.50
CA ALA A 36 23.96 34.11 9.97
C ALA A 36 25.03 34.69 10.92
N ILE A 37 25.58 33.85 11.80
CA ILE A 37 26.69 34.22 12.70
C ILE A 37 27.96 34.51 11.89
N ILE A 38 28.29 33.69 10.89
CA ILE A 38 29.45 33.89 10.01
C ILE A 38 29.28 35.19 9.21
N ALA A 39 28.09 35.49 8.70
CA ALA A 39 27.84 36.67 7.90
C ALA A 39 27.79 37.99 8.68
N GLY A 40 27.32 37.99 9.95
CA GLY A 40 27.03 39.23 10.68
C GLY A 40 27.30 39.20 12.19
N GLY A 41 27.97 38.18 12.71
CA GLY A 41 28.29 38.04 14.13
C GLY A 41 27.05 38.04 15.03
N ALA A 42 27.13 38.73 16.18
CA ALA A 42 26.01 38.83 17.15
C ALA A 42 24.77 39.55 16.57
N SER A 43 24.95 40.42 15.56
CA SER A 43 23.84 41.09 14.88
C SER A 43 23.11 40.14 13.91
N GLY A 44 23.85 39.23 13.26
CA GLY A 44 23.31 38.16 12.41
C GLY A 44 22.48 37.16 13.22
N ALA A 45 22.95 36.75 14.40
CA ALA A 45 22.19 35.89 15.31
C ALA A 45 20.85 36.54 15.75
N LYS A 46 20.88 37.82 16.14
CA LYS A 46 19.64 38.57 16.48
C LYS A 46 18.69 38.70 15.29
N GLY A 47 19.23 38.88 14.08
CA GLY A 47 18.48 38.91 12.83
C GLY A 47 17.79 37.58 12.51
N PHE A 48 18.48 36.46 12.75
CA PHE A 48 17.95 35.10 12.60
C PHE A 48 16.76 34.87 13.55
N PHE A 49 16.92 35.09 14.86
CA PHE A 49 15.83 34.87 15.83
C PHE A 49 14.63 35.79 15.59
N ARG A 50 14.86 37.03 15.17
CA ARG A 50 13.78 37.95 14.77
C ARG A 50 13.06 37.44 13.52
N SER A 51 13.79 36.89 12.56
CA SER A 51 13.22 36.33 11.32
C SER A 51 12.39 35.07 11.60
N LEU A 52 12.87 34.21 12.50
CA LEU A 52 12.17 33.02 12.96
C LEU A 52 10.88 33.38 13.71
N ALA A 53 10.94 34.32 14.67
CA ALA A 53 9.78 34.80 15.41
C ALA A 53 8.73 35.46 14.49
N ALA A 54 9.17 36.25 13.51
CA ALA A 54 8.29 36.84 12.52
C ALA A 54 7.66 35.78 11.59
N GLY A 55 8.40 34.72 11.24
CA GLY A 55 7.88 33.59 10.47
C GLY A 55 6.82 32.80 11.22
N ALA A 56 7.10 32.46 12.48
CA ALA A 56 6.15 31.78 13.36
C ALA A 56 4.86 32.60 13.55
N ALA A 57 4.97 33.92 13.75
CA ALA A 57 3.81 34.80 13.87
C ALA A 57 2.96 34.89 12.58
N ASP A 58 3.59 34.75 11.41
CA ASP A 58 2.89 34.78 10.11
C ASP A 58 2.18 33.46 9.79
N LEU A 59 2.67 32.34 10.33
CA LEU A 59 2.05 31.02 10.21
C LEU A 59 0.78 30.90 11.08
N VAL A 60 0.72 31.58 12.23
CA VAL A 60 -0.40 31.50 13.18
C VAL A 60 -1.52 32.51 12.85
N LYS A 61 -1.20 33.67 12.29
CA LYS A 61 -2.18 34.75 12.02
C LYS A 61 -2.78 34.65 10.61
N VAL A 62 -3.28 33.48 10.23
CA VAL A 62 -3.88 33.23 8.90
C VAL A 62 -5.35 33.60 8.91
N SER A 63 -5.79 34.42 7.94
CA SER A 63 -7.21 34.70 7.72
C SER A 63 -7.80 33.76 6.65
N GLY A 64 -8.79 32.94 7.04
CA GLY A 64 -9.48 32.05 6.11
C GLY A 64 -10.18 32.78 4.95
N GLY A 65 -10.65 34.02 5.18
CA GLY A 65 -11.29 34.82 4.14
C GLY A 65 -10.35 35.23 3.01
N HIS A 66 -9.10 35.59 3.32
CA HIS A 66 -8.09 35.92 2.31
C HIS A 66 -7.65 34.68 1.54
N VAL A 67 -7.43 33.57 2.26
CA VAL A 67 -7.06 32.28 1.68
C VAL A 67 -8.09 31.82 0.67
N TRP A 68 -9.38 31.89 1.01
CA TRP A 68 -10.47 31.53 0.11
C TRP A 68 -10.53 32.44 -1.13
N ALA A 69 -10.35 33.75 -0.96
CA ALA A 69 -10.32 34.69 -2.09
C ALA A 69 -9.18 34.39 -3.08
N ILE A 70 -7.99 34.05 -2.58
CA ILE A 70 -6.84 33.64 -3.41
C ILE A 70 -7.10 32.29 -4.08
N ALA A 71 -7.70 31.34 -3.37
CA ALA A 71 -8.09 30.04 -3.93
C ALA A 71 -9.10 30.20 -5.08
N GLN A 72 -10.11 31.05 -4.92
CA GLN A 72 -11.12 31.33 -5.94
C GLN A 72 -10.52 32.02 -7.18
N LEU A 73 -9.53 32.91 -7.00
CA LEU A 73 -8.79 33.49 -8.11
C LEU A 73 -8.00 32.41 -8.88
N THR A 74 -7.31 31.55 -8.15
CA THR A 74 -6.53 30.43 -8.71
C THR A 74 -7.41 29.48 -9.52
N TRP A 75 -8.59 29.14 -8.99
CA TRP A 75 -9.62 28.35 -9.66
C TRP A 75 -10.01 28.95 -11.03
N ARG A 76 -10.37 30.24 -11.05
CA ARG A 76 -10.76 30.95 -12.28
C ARG A 76 -9.62 31.03 -13.29
N GLU A 77 -8.40 31.20 -12.81
CA GLU A 77 -7.21 31.25 -13.65
C GLU A 77 -6.93 29.89 -14.32
N ALA A 78 -6.99 28.80 -13.56
CA ALA A 78 -6.70 27.47 -14.08
C ALA A 78 -7.75 27.00 -15.11
N LEU A 79 -9.03 27.27 -14.88
CA LEU A 79 -10.09 26.95 -15.85
C LEU A 79 -9.83 27.59 -17.22
N ARG A 80 -9.27 28.80 -17.24
CA ARG A 80 -8.96 29.51 -18.49
C ARG A 80 -7.71 28.97 -19.20
N ARG A 81 -6.83 28.24 -18.50
CA ARG A 81 -5.49 27.84 -18.99
C ARG A 81 -5.47 26.60 -19.92
N ARG A 82 -6.51 26.32 -20.70
CA ARG A 82 -6.63 25.09 -21.53
C ARG A 82 -6.50 23.78 -20.73
N ALA A 83 -6.52 23.83 -19.39
CA ALA A 83 -6.47 22.65 -18.52
C ALA A 83 -7.65 21.69 -18.76
N LEU A 84 -8.75 22.19 -19.33
CA LEU A 84 -9.91 21.37 -19.71
C LEU A 84 -9.66 20.44 -20.92
N TYR A 85 -8.57 20.62 -21.69
CA TYR A 85 -8.20 19.70 -22.79
C TYR A 85 -7.92 18.27 -22.30
N VAL A 86 -7.69 18.13 -21.01
CA VAL A 86 -7.57 16.86 -20.31
C VAL A 86 -8.82 16.01 -20.49
N PHE A 87 -10.01 16.61 -20.46
CA PHE A 87 -11.26 15.91 -20.73
C PHE A 87 -11.35 15.43 -22.18
N ALA A 88 -10.81 16.19 -23.14
CA ALA A 88 -10.75 15.77 -24.53
C ALA A 88 -9.79 14.58 -24.71
N LEU A 89 -8.60 14.64 -24.10
CA LEU A 89 -7.65 13.52 -24.11
C LEU A 89 -8.24 12.28 -23.43
N PHE A 90 -8.91 12.45 -22.29
CA PHE A 90 -9.62 11.39 -21.58
C PHE A 90 -10.70 10.73 -22.45
N GLY A 91 -11.55 11.54 -23.11
CA GLY A 91 -12.58 11.03 -24.01
C GLY A 91 -12.00 10.25 -25.20
N VAL A 92 -10.89 10.73 -25.79
CA VAL A 92 -10.20 10.01 -26.88
C VAL A 92 -9.67 8.67 -26.40
N LEU A 93 -9.01 8.60 -25.23
CA LEU A 93 -8.52 7.35 -24.67
C LEU A 93 -9.65 6.33 -24.47
N PHE A 94 -10.80 6.76 -23.97
CA PHE A 94 -11.96 5.88 -23.73
C PHE A 94 -12.62 5.40 -25.01
N MET A 95 -12.64 6.23 -26.06
CA MET A 95 -13.14 5.83 -27.38
C MET A 95 -12.33 4.66 -27.97
N PHE A 96 -11.01 4.66 -27.78
CA PHE A 96 -10.15 3.56 -28.23
C PHE A 96 -10.13 2.37 -27.25
N ALA A 97 -10.32 2.63 -25.95
CA ALA A 97 -10.32 1.62 -24.91
C ALA A 97 -11.35 0.52 -25.21
N GLY A 98 -12.60 0.89 -25.46
CA GLY A 98 -13.68 -0.08 -25.73
C GLY A 98 -13.37 -1.02 -26.90
N TRP A 99 -12.68 -0.52 -27.93
CA TRP A 99 -12.27 -1.34 -29.09
C TRP A 99 -11.15 -2.34 -28.75
N PHE A 100 -10.18 -1.95 -27.91
CA PHE A 100 -9.05 -2.81 -27.54
C PHE A 100 -9.43 -3.86 -26.49
N LEU A 101 -10.41 -3.54 -25.65
CA LEU A 101 -10.77 -4.28 -24.44
C LEU A 101 -11.94 -5.26 -24.64
N SER A 102 -12.70 -5.16 -25.74
CA SER A 102 -13.87 -6.02 -26.01
C SER A 102 -13.55 -7.39 -26.62
N ASN A 103 -12.28 -7.74 -26.83
CA ASN A 103 -11.89 -8.89 -27.66
C ASN A 103 -10.85 -9.83 -27.02
N SER A 104 -10.66 -9.78 -25.70
CA SER A 104 -9.97 -10.87 -25.01
C SER A 104 -10.97 -12.01 -24.84
N GLY A 105 -10.71 -13.19 -25.41
CA GLY A 105 -11.50 -14.42 -25.19
C GLY A 105 -11.39 -14.96 -23.76
N ASN A 106 -11.27 -14.05 -22.79
CA ASN A 106 -11.04 -14.30 -21.38
C ASN A 106 -12.38 -14.31 -20.63
N ARG A 107 -12.36 -14.84 -19.42
CA ARG A 107 -13.51 -15.02 -18.55
C ARG A 107 -14.16 -13.68 -18.18
N PRO A 108 -15.46 -13.63 -17.87
CA PRO A 108 -16.15 -12.40 -17.47
C PRO A 108 -15.45 -11.65 -16.32
N ALA A 109 -14.98 -12.37 -15.29
CA ALA A 109 -14.28 -11.78 -14.15
C ALA A 109 -12.95 -11.10 -14.52
N ASP A 110 -12.17 -11.70 -15.43
CA ASP A 110 -10.92 -11.11 -15.91
C ASP A 110 -11.17 -9.85 -16.74
N GLN A 111 -12.25 -9.83 -17.52
CA GLN A 111 -12.63 -8.66 -18.32
C GLN A 111 -12.93 -7.46 -17.42
N VAL A 112 -13.71 -7.65 -16.34
CA VAL A 112 -14.00 -6.60 -15.35
C VAL A 112 -12.71 -6.06 -14.73
N LYS A 113 -11.81 -6.95 -14.31
CA LYS A 113 -10.52 -6.54 -13.74
C LYS A 113 -9.75 -5.64 -14.68
N VAL A 114 -9.69 -5.98 -15.96
CA VAL A 114 -8.98 -5.16 -16.95
C VAL A 114 -9.68 -3.81 -17.16
N TYR A 115 -11.01 -3.77 -17.22
CA TYR A 115 -11.77 -2.51 -17.36
C TYR A 115 -11.55 -1.57 -16.19
N VAL A 116 -11.71 -2.07 -14.96
CA VAL A 116 -11.54 -1.27 -13.74
C VAL A 116 -10.10 -0.79 -13.59
N SER A 117 -9.12 -1.69 -13.80
CA SER A 117 -7.69 -1.35 -13.75
C SER A 117 -7.33 -0.28 -14.76
N PHE A 118 -7.81 -0.40 -16.00
CA PHE A 118 -7.57 0.58 -17.05
C PHE A 118 -8.16 1.95 -16.68
N VAL A 119 -9.43 2.00 -16.28
CA VAL A 119 -10.11 3.25 -15.93
C VAL A 119 -9.41 3.97 -14.77
N LEU A 120 -9.15 3.27 -13.66
CA LEU A 120 -8.49 3.87 -12.50
C LEU A 120 -7.06 4.31 -12.81
N THR A 121 -6.32 3.52 -13.61
CA THR A 121 -4.95 3.88 -14.04
C THR A 121 -4.95 5.13 -14.91
N VAL A 122 -5.85 5.22 -15.90
CA VAL A 122 -5.96 6.40 -16.78
C VAL A 122 -6.35 7.63 -16.00
N ILE A 123 -7.35 7.53 -15.11
CA ILE A 123 -7.77 8.63 -14.24
C ILE A 123 -6.60 9.09 -13.36
N GLY A 124 -5.88 8.14 -12.75
CA GLY A 124 -4.72 8.41 -11.92
C GLY A 124 -3.61 9.18 -12.63
N TRP A 125 -3.07 8.63 -13.71
CA TRP A 125 -1.95 9.24 -14.43
C TRP A 125 -2.31 10.60 -15.04
N LEU A 126 -3.49 10.71 -15.64
CA LEU A 126 -3.92 11.94 -16.28
C LEU A 126 -4.16 13.06 -15.26
N THR A 127 -4.85 12.75 -14.14
CA THR A 127 -5.11 13.73 -13.09
C THR A 127 -3.81 14.17 -12.43
N LEU A 128 -2.93 13.24 -12.06
CA LEU A 128 -1.65 13.56 -11.41
C LEU A 128 -0.74 14.39 -12.35
N LEU A 129 -0.67 14.06 -13.64
CA LEU A 129 0.13 14.83 -14.61
C LEU A 129 -0.34 16.27 -14.73
N VAL A 130 -1.66 16.48 -14.79
CA VAL A 130 -2.24 17.82 -14.95
C VAL A 130 -2.03 18.64 -13.68
N MET A 131 -2.26 18.02 -12.52
CA MET A 131 -2.07 18.68 -11.24
C MET A 131 -0.59 19.01 -11.00
N LEU A 132 0.33 18.10 -11.33
CA LEU A 132 1.78 18.34 -11.31
C LEU A 132 2.15 19.60 -12.10
N LEU A 133 1.67 19.73 -13.34
CA LEU A 133 2.00 20.88 -14.18
C LEU A 133 1.38 22.18 -13.63
N LEU A 134 0.10 22.15 -13.23
CA LEU A 134 -0.60 23.33 -12.72
C LEU A 134 -0.01 23.84 -11.41
N SER A 135 0.29 22.96 -10.45
CA SER A 135 0.83 23.33 -9.14
C SER A 135 2.26 23.86 -9.24
N CYS A 136 3.12 23.21 -10.03
CA CYS A 136 4.53 23.60 -10.17
C CYS A 136 4.72 24.91 -10.94
N TRP A 137 3.84 25.21 -11.90
CA TRP A 137 3.94 26.44 -12.71
C TRP A 137 3.18 27.63 -12.12
N GLY A 138 2.28 27.41 -11.15
CA GLY A 138 1.43 28.45 -10.57
C GLY A 138 2.19 29.68 -10.06
N ILE A 139 2.95 29.48 -8.98
CA ILE A 139 3.70 30.57 -8.33
C ILE A 139 4.82 31.14 -9.24
N PRO A 140 5.65 30.32 -9.93
CA PRO A 140 6.67 30.86 -10.82
C PRO A 140 6.12 31.75 -11.94
N GLU A 141 4.93 31.43 -12.46
CA GLU A 141 4.29 32.22 -13.51
C GLU A 141 3.81 33.57 -12.99
N ASP A 142 3.25 33.62 -11.78
CA ASP A 142 2.83 34.86 -11.13
C ASP A 142 3.99 35.82 -10.91
N ILE A 143 5.13 35.26 -10.47
CA ILE A 143 6.37 36.02 -10.30
C ILE A 143 6.84 36.55 -11.66
N ARG A 144 6.86 35.70 -12.69
CA ARG A 144 7.29 36.08 -14.05
C ARG A 144 6.41 37.19 -14.64
N ARG A 145 5.10 37.14 -14.42
CA ARG A 145 4.12 38.13 -14.93
C ARG A 145 4.05 39.41 -14.11
N ARG A 146 4.84 39.54 -13.04
CA ARG A 146 4.80 40.67 -12.08
C ARG A 146 3.42 40.92 -11.46
N SER A 147 2.48 39.97 -11.57
CA SER A 147 1.15 40.07 -10.99
C SER A 147 1.22 40.04 -9.46
N LEU A 148 2.22 39.35 -8.89
CA LEU A 148 2.46 39.27 -7.46
C LEU A 148 2.67 40.66 -6.83
N HIS A 149 3.38 41.58 -7.50
CA HIS A 149 3.65 42.94 -6.98
C HIS A 149 2.38 43.79 -6.83
N THR A 150 1.29 43.44 -7.52
CA THR A 150 -0.01 44.10 -7.36
C THR A 150 -0.88 43.49 -6.25
N VAL A 151 -0.56 42.28 -5.80
CA VAL A 151 -1.22 41.60 -4.69
C VAL A 151 -0.53 41.94 -3.36
N VAL A 152 0.79 42.11 -3.36
CA VAL A 152 1.60 42.51 -2.18
C VAL A 152 1.28 43.94 -1.69
N THR A 153 0.61 44.78 -2.48
CA THR A 153 0.11 46.10 -2.03
C THR A 153 -1.18 46.00 -1.20
N LYS A 154 -1.87 44.86 -1.23
CA LYS A 154 -2.98 44.52 -0.32
C LYS A 154 -2.41 43.79 0.90
N PRO A 155 -3.03 43.86 2.10
CA PRO A 155 -2.52 43.26 3.32
C PRO A 155 -2.71 41.72 3.33
N ALA A 156 -2.29 41.02 2.29
CA ALA A 156 -2.27 39.56 2.20
C ALA A 156 -0.93 39.02 2.69
N ARG A 157 -0.96 38.07 3.62
CA ARG A 157 0.24 37.43 4.18
C ARG A 157 0.78 36.37 3.23
N ARG A 158 2.07 36.04 3.35
CA ARG A 158 2.75 35.07 2.45
C ARG A 158 2.24 33.65 2.66
N SER A 159 1.99 33.30 3.91
CA SER A 159 1.29 32.09 4.32
C SER A 159 -0.06 31.94 3.62
N GLU A 160 -0.85 33.02 3.56
CA GLU A 160 -2.17 33.02 2.92
C GLU A 160 -2.09 32.79 1.41
N VAL A 161 -1.03 33.27 0.74
CA VAL A 161 -0.79 33.04 -0.70
C VAL A 161 -0.48 31.58 -0.98
N VAL A 162 0.45 30.98 -0.22
CA VAL A 162 0.84 29.57 -0.39
C VAL A 162 -0.36 28.66 -0.12
N LEU A 163 -1.05 28.86 1.00
CA LEU A 163 -2.22 28.07 1.37
C LEU A 163 -3.38 28.26 0.38
N GLY A 164 -3.63 29.49 -0.07
CA GLY A 164 -4.65 29.80 -1.07
C GLY A 164 -4.37 29.13 -2.42
N ARG A 165 -3.10 29.07 -2.84
CA ARG A 165 -2.70 28.36 -4.08
C ARG A 165 -2.84 26.85 -3.92
N MET A 166 -2.42 26.27 -2.79
CA MET A 166 -2.61 24.84 -2.49
C MET A 166 -4.11 24.47 -2.56
N LEU A 167 -4.95 25.19 -1.82
CA LEU A 167 -6.41 24.93 -1.81
C LEU A 167 -7.06 25.18 -3.17
N GLY A 168 -6.65 26.22 -3.90
CA GLY A 168 -7.16 26.51 -5.23
C GLY A 168 -6.89 25.38 -6.22
N TYR A 169 -5.65 24.88 -6.27
CA TYR A 169 -5.29 23.73 -7.11
C TYR A 169 -5.98 22.44 -6.64
N SER A 170 -6.06 22.17 -5.33
CA SER A 170 -6.82 21.03 -4.81
C SER A 170 -8.29 21.08 -5.21
N LEU A 171 -8.95 22.25 -5.21
CA LEU A 171 -10.33 22.41 -5.65
C LEU A 171 -10.49 22.07 -7.14
N ILE A 172 -9.60 22.57 -7.99
CA ILE A 172 -9.55 22.25 -9.44
C ILE A 172 -9.40 20.75 -9.65
N GLY A 173 -8.41 20.15 -9.00
CA GLY A 173 -8.18 18.72 -9.07
C GLY A 173 -9.36 17.90 -8.58
N THR A 174 -10.07 18.37 -7.54
CA THR A 174 -11.29 17.71 -7.03
C THR A 174 -12.39 17.67 -8.10
N VAL A 175 -12.65 18.77 -8.80
CA VAL A 175 -13.68 18.79 -9.84
C VAL A 175 -13.29 17.98 -11.07
N ILE A 176 -12.01 18.03 -11.48
CA ILE A 176 -11.49 17.20 -12.57
C ILE A 176 -11.64 15.71 -12.21
N LEU A 177 -11.17 15.32 -11.03
CA LEU A 177 -11.21 13.96 -10.56
C LEU A 177 -12.64 13.44 -10.36
N ALA A 178 -13.54 14.26 -9.80
CA ALA A 178 -14.94 13.90 -9.63
C ALA A 178 -15.64 13.68 -10.98
N ALA A 179 -15.40 14.57 -11.96
CA ALA A 179 -15.97 14.43 -13.29
C ALA A 179 -15.42 13.19 -14.02
N MET A 180 -14.10 12.96 -13.97
CA MET A 180 -13.47 11.79 -14.58
C MET A 180 -13.85 10.48 -13.89
N GLY A 181 -13.95 10.48 -12.56
CA GLY A 181 -14.43 9.34 -11.76
C GLY A 181 -15.88 8.99 -12.08
N LEU A 182 -16.76 10.00 -12.19
CA LEU A 182 -18.15 9.77 -12.58
C LEU A 182 -18.27 9.20 -13.99
N VAL A 183 -17.58 9.79 -14.97
CA VAL A 183 -17.59 9.29 -16.36
C VAL A 183 -16.96 7.90 -16.44
N GLY A 184 -15.89 7.65 -15.69
CA GLY A 184 -15.23 6.34 -15.60
C GLY A 184 -16.15 5.27 -15.03
N TYR A 185 -16.85 5.55 -13.94
CA TYR A 185 -17.84 4.62 -13.36
C TYR A 185 -18.99 4.35 -14.32
N ILE A 186 -19.58 5.38 -14.93
CA ILE A 186 -20.65 5.22 -15.92
C ILE A 186 -20.18 4.34 -17.08
N TRP A 187 -18.93 4.52 -17.54
CA TRP A 187 -18.37 3.70 -18.60
C TRP A 187 -18.23 2.23 -18.19
N ILE A 188 -17.72 1.95 -16.97
CA ILE A 188 -17.63 0.58 -16.43
C ILE A 188 -19.03 -0.05 -16.34
N ALA A 189 -19.98 0.66 -15.73
CA ALA A 189 -21.35 0.16 -15.56
C ALA A 189 -22.02 -0.15 -16.90
N ARG A 190 -21.81 0.69 -17.93
CA ARG A 190 -22.35 0.46 -19.28
C ARG A 190 -21.68 -0.70 -20.00
N GLN A 191 -20.40 -0.94 -19.74
CA GLN A 191 -19.68 -2.07 -20.32
C GLN A 191 -20.05 -3.39 -19.62
N ALA A 192 -20.55 -3.30 -18.38
CA ALA A 192 -20.92 -4.43 -17.53
C ALA A 192 -22.40 -4.84 -17.59
N ASP A 193 -23.20 -4.28 -18.51
CA ASP A 193 -24.65 -4.52 -18.67
C ASP A 193 -25.01 -5.95 -19.18
N GLY A 194 -24.11 -6.92 -18.99
CA GLY A 194 -24.33 -8.35 -19.25
C GLY A 194 -24.46 -9.12 -17.94
N ALA A 195 -25.40 -10.07 -17.87
CA ALA A 195 -25.74 -10.80 -16.63
C ALA A 195 -24.54 -11.44 -15.91
N ASP A 196 -23.57 -11.97 -16.65
CA ASP A 196 -22.37 -12.61 -16.08
C ASP A 196 -21.33 -11.61 -15.54
N VAL A 197 -21.44 -10.34 -15.93
CA VAL A 197 -20.46 -9.27 -15.59
C VAL A 197 -20.93 -8.48 -14.37
N GLU A 198 -22.25 -8.34 -14.17
CA GLU A 198 -22.83 -7.72 -12.99
C GLU A 198 -22.49 -8.51 -11.71
N GLU A 199 -22.50 -9.85 -11.78
CA GLU A 199 -22.07 -10.72 -10.66
C GLU A 199 -20.58 -10.54 -10.32
N ALA A 200 -19.76 -10.08 -11.28
CA ALA A 200 -18.34 -9.79 -11.08
C ALA A 200 -18.08 -8.38 -10.52
N LEU A 201 -19.05 -7.46 -10.55
CA LEU A 201 -18.95 -6.12 -9.95
C LEU A 201 -19.32 -6.16 -8.46
N VAL A 202 -18.54 -6.90 -7.69
CA VAL A 202 -18.70 -7.01 -6.25
C VAL A 202 -17.44 -6.57 -5.51
N ALA A 203 -17.61 -6.10 -4.27
CA ALA A 203 -16.51 -5.74 -3.40
C ALA A 203 -16.30 -6.80 -2.32
N ARG A 204 -15.39 -7.72 -2.56
CA ARG A 204 -14.97 -8.78 -1.64
C ARG A 204 -14.26 -8.17 -0.44
N ARG A 205 -14.65 -8.56 0.77
CA ARG A 205 -14.04 -8.09 2.04
C ARG A 205 -13.24 -9.23 2.68
N PRO A 206 -12.02 -9.52 2.22
CA PRO A 206 -11.28 -10.67 2.68
C PRO A 206 -10.94 -10.53 4.17
N VAL A 207 -11.24 -11.58 4.94
CA VAL A 207 -10.69 -11.76 6.28
C VAL A 207 -9.49 -12.69 6.12
N PHE A 208 -8.30 -12.09 6.11
CA PHE A 208 -7.04 -12.83 6.04
C PHE A 208 -6.73 -13.49 7.39
N ALA A 209 -5.80 -14.44 7.37
CA ALA A 209 -5.21 -14.94 8.60
C ALA A 209 -4.58 -13.79 9.41
N MET A 210 -4.53 -13.95 10.72
CA MET A 210 -3.93 -13.02 11.67
C MET A 210 -2.54 -12.56 11.20
N GLU A 211 -2.11 -11.37 11.59
CA GLU A 211 -0.72 -10.97 11.34
C GLU A 211 0.22 -11.60 12.38
N ASP A 212 1.49 -11.74 12.02
CA ASP A 212 2.52 -12.27 12.90
C ASP A 212 2.77 -11.29 14.07
N GLU A 213 2.44 -11.68 15.31
CA GLU A 213 2.63 -10.86 16.51
C GLU A 213 4.02 -11.13 17.11
N TYR A 214 4.90 -10.14 17.04
CA TYR A 214 6.21 -10.18 17.69
C TYR A 214 6.15 -9.55 19.08
N VAL A 215 6.58 -10.29 20.10
CA VAL A 215 6.64 -9.79 21.49
C VAL A 215 8.07 -9.78 21.97
N VAL A 216 8.45 -8.68 22.60
CA VAL A 216 9.75 -8.53 23.26
C VAL A 216 9.63 -9.12 24.65
N ASP A 217 10.45 -10.14 24.92
CA ASP A 217 10.60 -10.70 26.26
C ASP A 217 11.09 -9.59 27.23
N PRO A 218 10.33 -9.27 28.29
CA PRO A 218 10.73 -8.25 29.25
C PRO A 218 12.03 -8.57 30.00
N GLU A 219 12.37 -9.86 30.14
CA GLU A 219 13.51 -10.32 30.93
C GLU A 219 14.78 -10.48 30.09
N THR A 220 14.65 -10.98 28.85
CA THR A 220 15.79 -11.26 27.97
C THR A 220 16.01 -10.17 26.90
N GLY A 221 15.03 -9.29 26.68
CA GLY A 221 15.04 -8.29 25.61
C GLY A 221 14.99 -8.90 24.20
N GLN A 222 14.84 -10.23 24.10
CA GLN A 222 14.74 -10.92 22.83
C GLN A 222 13.32 -10.80 22.28
N THR A 223 13.22 -10.47 20.99
CA THR A 223 11.94 -10.46 20.31
C THR A 223 11.65 -11.89 19.84
N TYR A 224 10.56 -12.48 20.33
CA TYR A 224 10.08 -13.77 19.85
C TYR A 224 8.70 -13.63 19.24
N LEU A 225 8.39 -14.52 18.31
CA LEU A 225 7.11 -14.53 17.64
C LEU A 225 6.10 -15.23 18.54
N LYS A 226 5.14 -14.45 19.05
CA LYS A 226 4.12 -14.93 20.00
C LYS A 226 3.04 -15.71 19.29
N GLN A 227 2.58 -15.23 18.14
CA GLN A 227 1.54 -15.86 17.33
C GLN A 227 1.79 -15.63 15.84
N ARG A 228 1.43 -16.62 15.02
CA ARG A 228 1.51 -16.55 13.56
C ARG A 228 0.15 -16.70 12.91
N GLY A 229 -0.06 -15.89 11.87
CA GLY A 229 -1.16 -16.09 10.94
C GLY A 229 -1.03 -17.37 10.15
N LEU A 230 0.17 -17.62 9.63
CA LEU A 230 0.51 -18.77 8.81
C LEU A 230 1.72 -19.49 9.40
N GLN A 231 1.52 -20.73 9.83
CA GLN A 231 2.60 -21.60 10.34
C GLN A 231 2.76 -22.82 9.44
N PHE A 232 3.99 -23.27 9.22
CA PHE A 232 4.29 -24.48 8.44
C PHE A 232 4.72 -25.62 9.36
N TRP A 233 4.47 -26.85 8.94
CA TRP A 233 4.99 -28.06 9.59
C TRP A 233 5.93 -28.82 8.65
N ASP A 234 7.02 -29.34 9.19
CA ASP A 234 7.98 -30.17 8.46
C ASP A 234 7.48 -31.59 8.22
N ARG A 235 8.30 -32.41 7.55
CA ARG A 235 7.96 -33.81 7.22
C ARG A 235 7.87 -34.69 8.46
N GLU A 236 8.50 -34.27 9.56
CA GLU A 236 8.49 -34.93 10.86
C GLU A 236 7.30 -34.50 11.73
N GLY A 237 6.56 -33.46 11.33
CA GLY A 237 5.41 -32.90 12.04
C GLY A 237 5.79 -31.87 13.11
N ARG A 238 6.94 -31.21 12.99
CA ARG A 238 7.38 -30.12 13.87
C ARG A 238 7.07 -28.77 13.24
N PRO A 239 6.73 -27.75 14.05
CA PRO A 239 6.48 -26.40 13.55
C PRO A 239 7.77 -25.81 12.97
N THR A 240 7.65 -25.17 11.81
CA THR A 240 8.73 -24.53 11.06
C THR A 240 8.30 -23.13 10.62
N ASP A 241 9.25 -22.22 10.54
CA ASP A 241 8.96 -20.82 10.20
C ASP A 241 8.61 -20.58 8.74
N LYS A 242 9.13 -21.44 7.86
CA LYS A 242 8.96 -21.33 6.41
C LYS A 242 8.67 -22.71 5.83
N GLY A 243 7.87 -22.73 4.77
CA GLY A 243 7.72 -23.89 3.91
C GLY A 243 9.00 -24.16 3.10
N LEU A 244 8.99 -25.24 2.32
CA LEU A 244 10.06 -25.56 1.39
C LEU A 244 10.19 -24.47 0.32
N ASN A 245 11.40 -24.17 -0.13
CA ASN A 245 11.65 -23.32 -1.29
C ASN A 245 11.95 -24.20 -2.51
N VAL A 246 11.18 -24.03 -3.59
CA VAL A 246 11.31 -24.80 -4.85
C VAL A 246 12.30 -24.19 -5.85
N GLY A 247 13.14 -23.24 -5.42
CA GLY A 247 14.08 -22.51 -6.27
C GLY A 247 13.60 -21.12 -6.68
N ASN A 248 12.62 -20.56 -5.97
CA ASN A 248 12.15 -19.20 -6.21
C ASN A 248 13.10 -18.19 -5.55
N ILE A 249 13.47 -17.16 -6.31
CA ILE A 249 14.29 -16.04 -5.82
C ILE A 249 13.49 -15.18 -4.82
N TRP A 250 12.17 -15.13 -4.99
CA TRP A 250 11.23 -14.42 -4.12
C TRP A 250 10.46 -15.43 -3.26
N GLU A 251 10.67 -15.39 -1.94
CA GLU A 251 10.11 -16.36 -0.98
C GLU A 251 8.73 -15.97 -0.43
N TYR A 252 7.86 -15.34 -1.24
CA TYR A 252 6.51 -14.97 -0.79
C TYR A 252 5.66 -16.20 -0.42
N ARG A 253 5.83 -17.31 -1.14
CA ARG A 253 5.14 -18.58 -0.91
C ARG A 253 6.08 -19.61 -0.32
N GLY A 254 5.64 -20.25 0.77
CA GLY A 254 6.25 -21.47 1.30
C GLY A 254 5.53 -22.70 0.74
N TYR A 255 6.26 -23.77 0.43
CA TYR A 255 5.68 -24.97 -0.16
C TYR A 255 5.56 -26.11 0.86
N VAL A 256 4.42 -26.79 0.87
CA VAL A 256 4.21 -28.04 1.63
C VAL A 256 4.26 -29.23 0.68
N ASP A 257 4.95 -30.29 1.08
CA ASP A 257 5.11 -31.49 0.28
C ASP A 257 3.86 -32.39 0.39
N GLY A 258 3.30 -32.79 -0.74
CA GLY A 258 2.10 -33.61 -0.79
C GLY A 258 2.35 -35.07 -0.37
N ALA A 259 1.30 -35.69 0.17
CA ALA A 259 1.34 -37.02 0.79
C ALA A 259 2.38 -37.17 1.92
N SER A 260 2.78 -36.04 2.54
CA SER A 260 3.67 -36.01 3.70
C SER A 260 2.90 -35.57 4.96
N ARG A 261 3.59 -35.46 6.10
CA ARG A 261 3.01 -34.87 7.33
C ARG A 261 3.07 -33.34 7.33
N MET A 262 3.59 -32.72 6.27
CA MET A 262 3.59 -31.28 6.13
C MET A 262 2.17 -30.75 5.91
N TYR A 263 1.87 -29.66 6.58
CA TYR A 263 0.69 -28.83 6.35
C TYR A 263 1.06 -27.40 6.68
N ALA A 264 0.21 -26.46 6.27
CA ALA A 264 0.26 -25.12 6.85
C ALA A 264 -1.06 -24.81 7.54
N ALA A 265 -0.97 -24.15 8.69
CA ALA A 265 -2.13 -23.75 9.46
C ALA A 265 -2.31 -22.23 9.35
N TYR A 266 -3.51 -21.85 8.91
CA TYR A 266 -3.97 -20.48 8.87
C TYR A 266 -4.84 -20.22 10.10
N THR A 267 -4.46 -19.26 10.94
CA THR A 267 -5.28 -18.85 12.08
C THR A 267 -5.99 -17.56 11.77
N PHE A 268 -7.31 -17.58 11.77
CA PHE A 268 -8.18 -16.43 11.53
C PHE A 268 -8.68 -15.85 12.84
N ASP A 269 -8.93 -14.54 12.85
CA ASP A 269 -9.57 -13.82 13.96
C ASP A 269 -10.93 -13.27 13.55
N GLY A 270 -11.78 -12.99 14.54
CA GLY A 270 -13.07 -12.32 14.32
C GLY A 270 -14.05 -13.13 13.47
N VAL A 271 -14.00 -14.46 13.55
CA VAL A 271 -14.97 -15.35 12.90
C VAL A 271 -16.26 -15.35 13.72
N THR A 272 -17.15 -14.42 13.41
CA THR A 272 -18.49 -14.29 14.03
C THR A 272 -19.60 -14.58 13.03
N GLU A 273 -20.86 -14.61 13.49
CA GLU A 273 -22.04 -14.92 12.66
C GLU A 273 -22.20 -14.02 11.42
N ASP A 274 -21.60 -12.83 11.42
CA ASP A 274 -21.62 -11.86 10.32
C ASP A 274 -20.73 -12.25 9.12
N VAL A 275 -19.79 -13.18 9.31
CA VAL A 275 -18.90 -13.69 8.27
C VAL A 275 -19.60 -14.75 7.41
N PHE A 276 -20.72 -15.31 7.90
CA PHE A 276 -21.46 -16.35 7.20
C PHE A 276 -22.31 -15.79 6.07
N ARG A 277 -22.43 -16.60 5.02
CA ARG A 277 -23.13 -16.23 3.80
C ARG A 277 -24.29 -17.18 3.56
N ASP A 278 -25.43 -16.64 3.20
CA ASP A 278 -26.57 -17.45 2.76
C ASP A 278 -26.30 -17.89 1.31
N VAL A 279 -26.12 -19.19 1.11
CA VAL A 279 -25.88 -19.78 -0.20
C VAL A 279 -26.86 -20.92 -0.43
N THR A 280 -27.33 -21.06 -1.66
CA THR A 280 -28.09 -22.24 -2.07
C THR A 280 -27.12 -23.41 -2.24
N LEU A 281 -27.09 -24.30 -1.25
CA LEU A 281 -26.31 -25.52 -1.28
C LEU A 281 -27.04 -26.58 -2.10
N GLU A 282 -26.32 -27.19 -3.04
CA GLU A 282 -26.80 -28.36 -3.77
C GLU A 282 -26.15 -29.59 -3.12
N ASP A 283 -26.97 -30.46 -2.53
CA ASP A 283 -26.48 -31.70 -1.92
C ASP A 283 -25.99 -32.64 -3.03
N ALA A 284 -24.69 -32.95 -3.01
CA ALA A 284 -24.03 -33.77 -4.04
C ALA A 284 -24.59 -35.20 -4.13
N ALA A 285 -25.29 -35.69 -3.10
CA ALA A 285 -25.88 -37.03 -3.09
C ALA A 285 -27.34 -37.07 -3.57
N THR A 286 -28.11 -36.02 -3.35
CA THR A 286 -29.57 -35.98 -3.61
C THR A 286 -29.98 -34.99 -4.70
N GLY A 287 -29.10 -34.03 -5.05
CA GLY A 287 -29.39 -32.94 -5.97
C GLY A 287 -30.38 -31.91 -5.42
N GLU A 288 -30.72 -31.98 -4.13
CA GLU A 288 -31.69 -31.10 -3.49
C GLU A 288 -31.03 -29.76 -3.14
N ARG A 289 -31.71 -28.66 -3.51
CA ARG A 289 -31.24 -27.29 -3.27
C ARG A 289 -31.82 -26.77 -1.96
N THR A 290 -30.96 -26.56 -0.98
CA THR A 290 -31.35 -26.00 0.33
C THR A 290 -30.63 -24.68 0.56
N GLU A 291 -31.36 -23.69 1.08
CA GLU A 291 -30.73 -22.46 1.57
C GLU A 291 -30.04 -22.78 2.90
N GLY A 292 -28.73 -22.57 2.95
CA GLY A 292 -27.92 -22.83 4.13
C GLY A 292 -26.89 -21.73 4.32
N GLN A 293 -26.55 -21.48 5.58
CA GLN A 293 -25.43 -20.61 5.92
C GLN A 293 -24.13 -21.37 5.73
N VAL A 294 -23.19 -20.74 5.03
CA VAL A 294 -21.85 -21.27 4.77
C VAL A 294 -20.78 -20.29 5.17
N LEU A 295 -19.66 -20.83 5.65
CA LEU A 295 -18.40 -20.12 5.70
C LEU A 295 -17.70 -20.34 4.35
N GLN A 296 -17.51 -19.26 3.60
CA GLN A 296 -16.88 -19.31 2.28
C GLN A 296 -15.39 -19.02 2.40
N PHE A 297 -14.56 -19.96 1.98
CA PHE A 297 -13.12 -19.78 1.80
C PHE A 297 -12.82 -19.54 0.33
N GLU A 298 -11.91 -18.60 0.07
CA GLU A 298 -11.34 -18.42 -1.27
C GLU A 298 -9.84 -18.64 -1.19
N SER A 299 -9.29 -19.43 -2.12
CA SER A 299 -7.85 -19.68 -2.20
C SER A 299 -7.25 -19.54 -3.59
N ASP A 300 -6.02 -19.02 -3.60
CA ASP A 300 -5.14 -18.86 -4.77
C ASP A 300 -3.80 -19.57 -4.50
N PHE A 301 -3.86 -20.87 -4.22
CA PHE A 301 -2.67 -21.67 -3.97
C PHE A 301 -1.94 -22.04 -5.27
N GLU A 302 -0.63 -22.20 -5.17
CA GLU A 302 0.20 -22.57 -6.30
C GLU A 302 0.53 -24.06 -6.29
N GLY A 303 0.21 -24.76 -7.37
CA GLY A 303 0.68 -26.13 -7.56
C GLY A 303 2.07 -26.16 -8.18
N PHE A 304 3.08 -26.62 -7.43
CA PHE A 304 4.40 -26.91 -8.00
C PHE A 304 4.60 -28.40 -8.22
N ARG A 305 4.66 -28.78 -9.49
CA ARG A 305 4.74 -30.17 -9.92
C ARG A 305 6.17 -30.62 -10.17
N THR A 306 6.71 -31.50 -9.34
CA THR A 306 8.05 -32.09 -9.59
C THR A 306 8.00 -33.12 -10.73
N ILE A 307 6.86 -33.78 -10.91
CA ILE A 307 6.58 -34.71 -11.99
C ILE A 307 5.31 -34.29 -12.74
N LYS A 308 5.28 -34.55 -14.06
CA LYS A 308 4.21 -34.07 -14.96
C LYS A 308 2.82 -34.65 -14.65
N GLY A 309 2.76 -35.82 -14.00
CA GLY A 309 1.51 -36.41 -13.48
C GLY A 309 0.36 -36.45 -14.49
N ASN A 310 -0.88 -36.33 -13.99
CA ASN A 310 -2.06 -36.10 -14.81
C ASN A 310 -2.28 -34.58 -14.95
N MET A 311 -2.05 -34.05 -16.15
CA MET A 311 -2.21 -32.60 -16.42
C MET A 311 -3.67 -32.16 -16.54
N ASN A 312 -4.61 -33.09 -16.70
CA ASN A 312 -6.03 -32.77 -16.83
C ASN A 312 -6.73 -32.63 -15.48
N ARG A 313 -6.00 -32.85 -14.38
CA ARG A 313 -6.51 -32.77 -13.01
C ARG A 313 -5.66 -31.80 -12.18
N GLY A 314 -6.33 -30.98 -11.37
CA GLY A 314 -5.70 -30.16 -10.35
C GLY A 314 -5.13 -30.99 -9.20
N LEU A 315 -4.34 -30.34 -8.33
CA LEU A 315 -3.83 -30.97 -7.11
C LEU A 315 -4.94 -31.15 -6.08
N LEU A 316 -5.00 -32.31 -5.44
CA LEU A 316 -5.94 -32.56 -4.37
C LEU A 316 -5.46 -31.95 -3.06
N ILE A 317 -6.27 -31.03 -2.55
CA ILE A 317 -6.06 -30.40 -1.26
C ILE A 317 -7.16 -30.83 -0.29
N GLN A 318 -6.81 -30.87 1.00
CA GLN A 318 -7.74 -31.12 2.08
C GLN A 318 -7.59 -30.04 3.13
N PHE A 319 -8.70 -29.40 3.49
CA PHE A 319 -8.79 -28.55 4.66
C PHE A 319 -9.04 -29.40 5.91
N THR A 320 -8.48 -29.00 7.04
CA THR A 320 -8.80 -29.57 8.36
C THR A 320 -9.06 -28.41 9.31
N TYR A 321 -10.24 -28.38 9.88
CA TYR A 321 -10.66 -27.35 10.82
C TYR A 321 -10.19 -27.73 12.21
N VAL A 322 -9.53 -26.80 12.89
CA VAL A 322 -8.93 -27.02 14.21
C VAL A 322 -9.37 -25.92 15.16
N ASN A 323 -9.86 -26.32 16.32
CA ASN A 323 -10.09 -25.41 17.43
C ASN A 323 -8.74 -25.13 18.11
N PRO A 324 -8.25 -23.87 18.14
CA PRO A 324 -6.94 -23.57 18.71
C PRO A 324 -6.87 -23.73 20.24
N GLU A 325 -8.00 -23.75 20.95
CA GLU A 325 -8.04 -23.90 22.41
C GLU A 325 -8.28 -25.35 22.85
N THR A 326 -9.22 -26.05 22.21
CA THR A 326 -9.56 -27.44 22.58
C THR A 326 -8.72 -28.47 21.83
N GLY A 327 -8.10 -28.08 20.71
CA GLY A 327 -7.34 -28.98 19.83
C GLY A 327 -8.20 -29.95 19.03
N LEU A 328 -9.53 -29.79 19.02
CA LEU A 328 -10.45 -30.61 18.22
C LEU A 328 -10.14 -30.43 16.73
N ARG A 329 -10.04 -31.53 15.97
CA ARG A 329 -9.71 -31.51 14.53
C ARG A 329 -10.79 -32.24 13.72
N ALA A 330 -11.30 -31.62 12.67
CA ALA A 330 -12.17 -32.28 11.70
C ALA A 330 -11.69 -32.02 10.26
N PRO A 331 -11.30 -33.06 9.50
CA PRO A 331 -11.01 -32.94 8.09
C PRO A 331 -12.27 -32.54 7.30
N ASP A 332 -12.11 -31.80 6.22
CA ASP A 332 -13.23 -31.52 5.34
C ASP A 332 -13.77 -32.82 4.71
N PRO A 333 -15.10 -33.05 4.68
CA PRO A 333 -15.68 -34.21 4.01
C PRO A 333 -15.42 -34.23 2.50
N LYS A 334 -15.21 -33.06 1.87
CA LYS A 334 -14.98 -32.92 0.44
C LYS A 334 -13.52 -32.62 0.14
N LEU A 335 -12.89 -33.50 -0.65
CA LEU A 335 -11.60 -33.22 -1.25
C LEU A 335 -11.74 -32.16 -2.33
N ILE A 336 -10.88 -31.15 -2.30
CA ILE A 336 -10.93 -30.02 -3.23
C ILE A 336 -9.86 -30.23 -4.28
N GLU A 337 -10.23 -30.06 -5.54
CA GLU A 337 -9.28 -30.07 -6.65
C GLU A 337 -8.86 -28.63 -6.94
N LEU A 338 -7.58 -28.34 -6.76
CA LEU A 338 -6.99 -27.03 -6.95
C LEU A 338 -7.00 -26.62 -8.42
N GLN A 339 -7.62 -25.49 -8.70
CA GLN A 339 -7.53 -24.81 -9.97
C GLN A 339 -6.40 -23.78 -9.88
N GLU A 340 -5.25 -24.08 -10.51
CA GLU A 340 -4.00 -23.30 -10.40
C GLU A 340 -4.06 -21.91 -11.07
N PHE A 341 -5.06 -21.67 -11.92
CA PHE A 341 -5.24 -20.42 -12.69
C PHE A 341 -6.60 -19.77 -12.46
N ASP A 342 -7.31 -20.21 -11.42
CA ASP A 342 -8.65 -19.75 -11.10
C ASP A 342 -8.82 -19.59 -9.58
N GLY A 343 -9.73 -18.72 -9.17
CA GLY A 343 -10.09 -18.57 -7.76
C GLY A 343 -10.80 -19.83 -7.27
N ASN A 344 -10.24 -20.49 -6.25
CA ASN A 344 -10.86 -21.68 -5.67
C ASN A 344 -11.82 -21.25 -4.57
N VAL A 345 -13.12 -21.40 -4.82
CA VAL A 345 -14.16 -21.10 -3.82
C VAL A 345 -14.61 -22.39 -3.16
N HIS A 346 -14.48 -22.45 -1.83
CA HIS A 346 -14.92 -23.57 -1.01
C HIS A 346 -15.96 -23.12 0.01
N ASN A 347 -17.13 -23.74 -0.02
CA ASN A 347 -18.24 -23.43 0.89
C ASN A 347 -18.34 -24.52 1.95
N LEU A 348 -18.09 -24.16 3.20
CA LEU A 348 -18.27 -25.03 4.36
C LEU A 348 -19.61 -24.73 5.04
N PRO A 349 -20.58 -25.65 5.09
CA PRO A 349 -21.81 -25.43 5.82
C PRO A 349 -21.55 -25.34 7.33
N VAL A 350 -22.34 -24.52 8.04
CA VAL A 350 -22.23 -24.36 9.52
C VAL A 350 -22.29 -25.71 10.24
N LYS A 351 -23.13 -26.62 9.74
CA LYS A 351 -23.23 -27.99 10.26
C LYS A 351 -22.73 -28.95 9.20
N PHE A 352 -21.72 -29.74 9.55
CA PHE A 352 -21.14 -30.71 8.63
C PHE A 352 -20.83 -32.03 9.35
N ALA A 353 -20.99 -33.12 8.61
CA ALA A 353 -20.58 -34.44 9.06
C ALA A 353 -19.14 -34.67 8.62
N SER A 354 -18.25 -34.95 9.57
CA SER A 354 -16.86 -35.30 9.28
C SER A 354 -16.46 -36.56 10.02
N ARG A 355 -15.46 -37.26 9.48
CA ARG A 355 -14.87 -38.41 10.14
C ARG A 355 -13.78 -37.91 11.09
N ASP A 356 -13.96 -38.22 12.37
CA ASP A 356 -12.98 -37.88 13.40
C ASP A 356 -11.64 -38.60 13.11
N PRO A 357 -10.49 -37.87 13.09
CA PRO A 357 -9.17 -38.46 12.90
C PRO A 357 -8.77 -39.49 13.95
N GLU A 358 -9.26 -39.37 15.19
CA GLU A 358 -8.84 -40.23 16.31
C GLU A 358 -9.73 -41.47 16.44
N THR A 359 -11.04 -41.31 16.33
CA THR A 359 -12.01 -42.41 16.51
C THR A 359 -12.42 -43.07 15.20
N GLY A 360 -12.29 -42.37 14.06
CA GLY A 360 -12.70 -42.87 12.74
C GLY A 360 -14.21 -42.95 12.55
N GLU A 361 -15.01 -42.49 13.52
CA GLU A 361 -16.47 -42.44 13.47
C GLU A 361 -16.96 -41.18 12.75
N LEU A 362 -18.16 -41.25 12.18
CA LEU A 362 -18.85 -40.10 11.59
C LEU A 362 -19.52 -39.30 12.70
N ALA A 363 -19.04 -38.08 12.94
CA ALA A 363 -19.61 -37.14 13.89
C ALA A 363 -20.18 -35.92 13.16
N ASN A 364 -21.29 -35.39 13.67
CA ASN A 364 -21.86 -34.13 13.21
C ASN A 364 -21.29 -33.01 14.07
N TYR A 365 -20.60 -32.07 13.43
CA TYR A 365 -20.02 -30.91 14.09
C TYR A 365 -20.78 -29.63 13.73
N ASP A 366 -20.74 -28.67 14.64
CA ASP A 366 -21.21 -27.30 14.44
C ASP A 366 -20.00 -26.36 14.44
N LEU A 367 -19.73 -25.72 13.30
CA LEU A 367 -18.52 -24.93 13.08
C LEU A 367 -18.30 -23.86 14.15
N LEU A 368 -19.36 -23.11 14.47
CA LEU A 368 -19.30 -21.98 15.40
C LEU A 368 -19.14 -22.42 16.85
N ARG A 369 -19.69 -23.58 17.22
CA ARG A 369 -19.66 -24.06 18.61
C ARG A 369 -18.43 -24.91 18.92
N ASP A 370 -18.01 -25.72 17.95
CA ASP A 370 -17.00 -26.74 18.17
C ASP A 370 -15.60 -26.27 17.74
N PHE A 371 -15.48 -25.44 16.70
CA PHE A 371 -14.19 -25.04 16.11
C PHE A 371 -13.79 -23.58 16.29
N VAL A 372 -14.76 -22.68 16.50
CA VAL A 372 -14.49 -21.26 16.77
C VAL A 372 -14.38 -21.05 18.29
N THR A 373 -13.35 -20.32 18.73
CA THR A 373 -13.20 -19.98 20.16
C THR A 373 -14.15 -18.87 20.59
N ASP A 374 -14.28 -18.65 21.90
CA ASP A 374 -15.06 -17.51 22.45
C ASP A 374 -14.53 -16.15 21.97
N GLU A 375 -13.24 -16.08 21.62
CA GLU A 375 -12.58 -14.91 21.02
C GLU A 375 -12.79 -14.80 19.50
N GLY A 376 -13.46 -15.76 18.86
CA GLY A 376 -13.72 -15.77 17.41
C GLY A 376 -12.57 -16.34 16.57
N ARG A 377 -11.69 -17.17 17.14
CA ARG A 377 -10.53 -17.72 16.42
C ARG A 377 -10.83 -19.07 15.78
N LEU A 378 -10.39 -19.25 14.55
CA LEU A 378 -10.51 -20.50 13.79
C LEU A 378 -9.17 -20.83 13.14
N THR A 379 -8.67 -22.06 13.31
CA THR A 379 -7.47 -22.52 12.62
C THR A 379 -7.86 -23.49 11.49
N VAL A 380 -7.35 -23.24 10.29
CA VAL A 380 -7.56 -24.08 9.10
C VAL A 380 -6.22 -24.61 8.63
N GLU A 381 -6.04 -25.93 8.73
CA GLU A 381 -4.86 -26.61 8.18
C GLU A 381 -5.10 -27.00 6.73
N VAL A 382 -4.12 -26.71 5.88
CA VAL A 382 -4.13 -27.04 4.46
C VAL A 382 -3.03 -28.05 4.18
N ARG A 383 -3.39 -29.18 3.56
CA ARG A 383 -2.44 -30.21 3.12
C ARG A 383 -2.67 -30.62 1.68
N SER A 384 -1.61 -31.00 0.99
CA SER A 384 -1.68 -31.65 -0.33
C SER A 384 -1.69 -33.17 -0.16
N LEU A 385 -2.60 -33.84 -0.86
CA LEU A 385 -2.72 -35.30 -0.83
C LEU A 385 -1.94 -36.00 -1.94
N ASP A 386 -1.55 -35.27 -2.99
CA ASP A 386 -0.86 -35.86 -4.13
C ASP A 386 0.64 -36.02 -3.86
N PRO A 387 1.20 -37.24 -3.97
CA PRO A 387 2.61 -37.48 -3.69
C PRO A 387 3.51 -36.79 -4.71
N GLN A 388 4.64 -36.25 -4.22
CA GLN A 388 5.65 -35.54 -5.04
C GLN A 388 5.12 -34.27 -5.72
N GLN A 389 3.99 -33.73 -5.26
CA GLN A 389 3.44 -32.47 -5.71
C GLN A 389 3.47 -31.50 -4.53
N LEU A 390 4.07 -30.33 -4.73
CA LEU A 390 4.18 -29.32 -3.69
C LEU A 390 3.06 -28.29 -3.84
N LEU A 391 2.51 -27.87 -2.71
CA LEU A 391 1.49 -26.83 -2.65
C LEU A 391 2.12 -25.58 -2.04
N GLY A 392 2.29 -24.55 -2.87
CA GLY A 392 2.79 -23.24 -2.50
C GLY A 392 1.68 -22.37 -1.95
N MET A 393 1.94 -21.76 -0.80
CA MET A 393 0.96 -20.92 -0.12
C MET A 393 1.63 -19.79 0.65
N GLY A 394 1.03 -18.61 0.60
CA GLY A 394 1.37 -17.42 1.35
C GLY A 394 0.22 -16.99 2.25
N GLN A 395 0.46 -16.02 3.13
CA GLN A 395 -0.51 -15.58 4.13
C GLN A 395 -1.81 -15.04 3.49
N ALA A 396 -1.71 -14.30 2.37
CA ALA A 396 -2.87 -13.77 1.66
C ALA A 396 -3.48 -14.72 0.61
N ASP A 397 -2.93 -15.93 0.44
CA ASP A 397 -3.44 -16.90 -0.55
C ASP A 397 -4.68 -17.66 -0.05
N LEU A 398 -5.00 -17.63 1.26
CA LEU A 398 -6.24 -18.15 1.82
C LEU A 398 -6.91 -17.08 2.66
N PHE A 399 -8.18 -16.79 2.37
CA PHE A 399 -8.97 -15.87 3.16
C PHE A 399 -10.43 -16.31 3.25
N ILE A 400 -11.08 -15.89 4.33
CA ILE A 400 -12.52 -16.05 4.48
C ILE A 400 -13.20 -14.90 3.71
N ARG A 401 -14.26 -15.23 2.97
CA ARG A 401 -15.08 -14.28 2.20
C ARG A 401 -16.43 -14.06 2.87
N PRO A 402 -16.55 -13.05 3.74
CA PRO A 402 -17.83 -12.50 4.19
C PRO A 402 -18.75 -12.10 3.02
N PRO A 403 -20.03 -11.80 3.30
CA PRO A 403 -20.94 -11.22 2.32
C PRO A 403 -20.34 -10.02 1.58
N ASP A 404 -20.41 -10.07 0.25
CA ASP A 404 -19.81 -9.03 -0.60
C ASP A 404 -20.47 -7.66 -0.39
N GLY A 405 -19.66 -6.60 -0.46
CA GLY A 405 -20.12 -5.23 -0.44
C GLY A 405 -20.44 -4.67 -1.84
N PRO A 406 -21.09 -3.49 -1.90
CA PRO A 406 -21.32 -2.79 -3.16
C PRO A 406 -20.00 -2.31 -3.78
N PHE A 407 -19.83 -2.55 -5.08
CA PHE A 407 -18.63 -2.14 -5.83
C PHE A 407 -18.42 -0.62 -5.85
N GLU A 408 -19.50 0.16 -5.81
CA GLU A 408 -19.50 1.62 -5.81
C GLU A 408 -18.65 2.20 -4.68
N LEU A 409 -18.74 1.61 -3.48
CA LEU A 409 -18.01 2.10 -2.32
C LEU A 409 -16.50 1.87 -2.48
N SER A 410 -16.12 0.74 -3.07
CA SER A 410 -14.72 0.43 -3.36
C SER A 410 -14.16 1.34 -4.44
N TYR A 411 -14.92 1.55 -5.52
CA TYR A 411 -14.55 2.50 -6.57
C TYR A 411 -14.39 3.92 -6.03
N LEU A 412 -15.35 4.40 -5.23
CA LEU A 412 -15.28 5.70 -4.58
C LEU A 412 -14.09 5.79 -3.62
N GLY A 413 -13.80 4.71 -2.87
CA GLY A 413 -12.61 4.58 -2.05
C GLY A 413 -11.32 4.78 -2.86
N SER A 414 -11.21 4.21 -4.06
CA SER A 414 -10.01 4.39 -4.90
C SER A 414 -9.89 5.83 -5.39
N ILE A 415 -11.02 6.45 -5.76
CA ILE A 415 -11.07 7.87 -6.14
C ILE A 415 -10.67 8.77 -4.96
N VAL A 416 -11.09 8.45 -3.73
CA VAL A 416 -10.69 9.19 -2.51
C VAL A 416 -9.20 9.00 -2.22
N ALA A 417 -8.66 7.78 -2.34
CA ALA A 417 -7.22 7.54 -2.21
C ALA A 417 -6.42 8.36 -3.24
N LEU A 418 -6.88 8.38 -4.50
CA LEU A 418 -6.28 9.19 -5.56
C LEU A 418 -6.43 10.71 -5.29
N TRP A 419 -7.53 11.14 -4.69
CA TRP A 419 -7.76 12.52 -4.29
C TRP A 419 -6.75 12.97 -3.23
N LEU A 420 -6.52 12.16 -2.20
CA LEU A 420 -5.51 12.40 -1.16
C LEU A 420 -4.10 12.45 -1.76
N LYS A 421 -3.76 11.48 -2.63
CA LYS A 421 -2.51 11.44 -3.40
C LYS A 421 -2.27 12.72 -4.19
N MET A 422 -3.33 13.22 -4.82
CA MET A 422 -3.31 14.43 -5.63
C MET A 422 -3.17 15.71 -4.78
N ILE A 423 -3.79 15.78 -3.60
CA ILE A 423 -3.57 16.88 -2.64
C ILE A 423 -2.11 16.94 -2.21
N LEU A 424 -1.53 15.80 -1.84
CA LEU A 424 -0.13 15.70 -1.46
C LEU A 424 0.80 16.16 -2.60
N LEU A 425 0.52 15.72 -3.82
CA LEU A 425 1.25 16.16 -5.01
C LEU A 425 1.16 17.68 -5.24
N VAL A 426 -0.03 18.27 -5.07
CA VAL A 426 -0.25 19.72 -5.17
C VAL A 426 0.55 20.46 -4.11
N ALA A 427 0.57 19.97 -2.87
CA ALA A 427 1.34 20.57 -1.79
C ALA A 427 2.85 20.61 -2.12
N LEU A 428 3.39 19.49 -2.58
CA LEU A 428 4.78 19.40 -3.03
C LEU A 428 5.05 20.31 -4.24
N GLY A 429 4.12 20.34 -5.20
CA GLY A 429 4.20 21.18 -6.40
C GLY A 429 4.23 22.68 -6.10
N VAL A 430 3.32 23.15 -5.26
CA VAL A 430 3.28 24.56 -4.84
C VAL A 430 4.54 24.91 -4.06
N THR A 431 4.98 24.03 -3.15
CA THR A 431 6.20 24.23 -2.36
C THR A 431 7.43 24.32 -3.26
N ALA A 432 7.61 23.38 -4.19
CA ALA A 432 8.69 23.41 -5.19
C ALA A 432 8.69 24.69 -6.05
N GLY A 433 7.50 25.17 -6.42
CA GLY A 433 7.31 26.41 -7.16
C GLY A 433 7.73 27.68 -6.41
N THR A 434 7.87 27.64 -5.08
CA THR A 434 8.31 28.82 -4.30
C THR A 434 9.81 29.08 -4.45
N PHE A 435 10.65 28.03 -4.48
CA PHE A 435 12.11 28.17 -4.52
C PHE A 435 12.73 27.96 -5.91
N VAL A 436 12.05 27.30 -6.87
CA VAL A 436 12.59 27.09 -8.23
C VAL A 436 11.68 27.63 -9.34
N LYS A 437 12.19 27.65 -10.58
CA LYS A 437 11.42 27.92 -11.80
C LYS A 437 10.54 26.72 -12.16
N GLY A 438 9.41 26.98 -12.82
CA GLY A 438 8.39 25.98 -13.18
C GLY A 438 8.94 24.66 -13.75
N PRO A 439 9.80 24.67 -14.80
CA PRO A 439 10.35 23.43 -15.37
C PRO A 439 11.19 22.59 -14.39
N VAL A 440 11.95 23.25 -13.50
CA VAL A 440 12.79 22.54 -12.52
C VAL A 440 11.92 22.01 -11.37
N ALA A 441 10.92 22.79 -10.95
CA ALA A 441 9.94 22.34 -9.97
C ALA A 441 9.17 21.10 -10.46
N THR A 442 8.77 21.06 -11.75
CA THR A 442 8.11 19.88 -12.32
C THR A 442 9.01 18.65 -12.32
N LEU A 443 10.30 18.81 -12.66
CA LEU A 443 11.24 17.70 -12.66
C LEU A 443 11.48 17.17 -11.24
N LEU A 444 11.66 18.06 -10.26
CA LEU A 444 11.83 17.69 -8.87
C LEU A 444 10.64 16.90 -8.33
N VAL A 445 9.42 17.40 -8.53
CA VAL A 445 8.21 16.76 -7.98
C VAL A 445 7.87 15.47 -8.73
N PHE A 446 8.14 15.41 -10.04
CA PHE A 446 8.03 14.17 -10.81
C PHE A 446 8.99 13.09 -10.32
N THR A 447 10.24 13.45 -10.03
CA THR A 447 11.22 12.52 -9.44
C THR A 447 10.76 12.04 -8.06
N LEU A 448 10.27 12.94 -7.20
CA LEU A 448 9.71 12.55 -5.89
C LEU A 448 8.51 11.61 -6.04
N LEU A 449 7.65 11.82 -7.03
CA LEU A 449 6.52 10.93 -7.31
C LEU A 449 6.99 9.54 -7.76
N ILE A 450 7.98 9.44 -8.64
CA ILE A 450 8.52 8.14 -9.08
C ILE A 450 9.20 7.41 -7.93
N VAL A 451 10.08 8.10 -7.20
CA VAL A 451 10.82 7.51 -6.07
C VAL A 451 9.86 7.04 -4.99
N GLY A 452 8.87 7.87 -4.61
CA GLY A 452 7.89 7.50 -3.59
C GLY A 452 6.89 6.42 -4.01
N GLN A 453 6.71 6.15 -5.32
CA GLN A 453 5.84 5.05 -5.78
C GLN A 453 6.57 3.73 -5.99
N ARG A 454 7.81 3.78 -6.53
CA ARG A 454 8.51 2.59 -7.02
C ARG A 454 9.72 2.21 -6.19
N ALA A 455 10.43 3.19 -5.65
CA ALA A 455 11.69 2.96 -4.95
C ALA A 455 11.53 2.92 -3.42
N HIS A 456 10.36 3.30 -2.88
CA HIS A 456 10.15 3.31 -1.43
C HIS A 456 10.21 1.90 -0.81
N SER A 457 9.63 0.88 -1.47
CA SER A 457 9.75 -0.52 -1.00
C SER A 457 11.21 -0.98 -0.98
N LEU A 458 11.94 -0.70 -2.06
CA LEU A 458 13.35 -1.02 -2.18
C LEU A 458 14.21 -0.27 -1.15
N MET A 459 13.91 1.02 -0.89
CA MET A 459 14.59 1.77 0.17
C MET A 459 14.32 1.17 1.55
N ASN A 460 13.09 0.78 1.86
CA ASN A 460 12.78 0.15 3.14
C ASN A 460 13.42 -1.23 3.28
N GLU A 461 13.41 -2.07 2.25
CA GLU A 461 14.10 -3.37 2.27
C GLU A 461 15.62 -3.21 2.48
N LEU A 462 16.26 -2.28 1.75
CA LEU A 462 17.69 -2.01 1.88
C LEU A 462 18.07 -1.39 3.23
N VAL A 463 17.18 -0.59 3.81
CA VAL A 463 17.42 0.07 5.10
C VAL A 463 17.16 -0.91 6.25
N VAL A 464 16.01 -1.59 6.27
CA VAL A 464 15.64 -2.54 7.31
C VAL A 464 16.58 -3.75 7.31
N GLY A 465 16.94 -4.27 6.13
CA GLY A 465 17.87 -5.39 5.98
C GLY A 465 19.29 -5.12 6.49
N VAL A 466 19.67 -3.86 6.74
CA VAL A 466 20.99 -3.50 7.29
C VAL A 466 20.93 -3.09 8.76
N PHE A 467 19.80 -2.55 9.25
CA PHE A 467 19.67 -2.11 10.65
C PHE A 467 19.05 -3.15 11.61
N GLN A 468 18.46 -4.26 11.11
CA GLN A 468 17.99 -5.38 11.93
C GLN A 468 18.87 -6.63 11.72
N PRO A 469 19.80 -6.92 12.65
CA PRO A 469 20.71 -8.07 12.53
C PRO A 469 20.04 -9.44 12.73
N ASP A 470 18.79 -9.51 13.20
CA ASP A 470 18.13 -10.76 13.60
C ASP A 470 17.19 -11.36 12.53
N ASN A 471 16.92 -10.64 11.43
CA ASN A 471 16.05 -11.13 10.37
C ASN A 471 16.86 -11.67 9.18
N LEU A 472 16.79 -13.00 9.04
CA LEU A 472 17.27 -13.87 7.96
C LEU A 472 18.75 -14.23 7.94
N ALA A 473 18.97 -15.51 8.23
CA ALA A 473 20.07 -16.30 7.66
C ALA A 473 20.14 -16.10 6.13
N GLY A 474 20.98 -15.17 5.68
CA GLY A 474 21.23 -14.92 4.25
C GLY A 474 21.56 -13.48 3.87
N SER A 475 21.31 -12.47 4.71
CA SER A 475 21.60 -11.07 4.38
C SER A 475 22.96 -10.60 4.89
N ASP A 476 24.04 -11.24 4.43
CA ASP A 476 25.39 -10.63 4.34
C ASP A 476 25.40 -9.59 3.19
N GLN A 477 24.38 -8.73 3.12
CA GLN A 477 24.27 -7.68 2.12
C GLN A 477 25.03 -6.45 2.61
N GLY A 478 26.27 -6.32 2.15
CA GLY A 478 27.05 -5.11 2.30
C GLY A 478 26.37 -3.88 1.71
N GLY A 479 26.81 -2.69 2.11
CA GLY A 479 26.28 -1.44 1.56
C GLY A 479 26.54 -1.26 0.05
N PRO A 480 26.00 -0.22 -0.58
CA PRO A 480 26.06 -0.04 -2.03
C PRO A 480 27.50 0.06 -2.59
N ILE A 481 28.45 0.62 -1.85
CA ILE A 481 29.87 0.69 -2.24
C ILE A 481 30.52 -0.68 -2.10
N GLU A 482 30.24 -1.40 -1.02
CA GLU A 482 30.67 -2.79 -0.85
C GLU A 482 30.13 -3.68 -1.98
N ALA A 483 28.86 -3.55 -2.35
CA ALA A 483 28.27 -4.28 -3.47
C ALA A 483 28.97 -3.95 -4.79
N ALA A 484 29.22 -2.66 -5.08
CA ALA A 484 29.97 -2.25 -6.26
C ALA A 484 31.41 -2.80 -6.26
N TYR A 485 32.08 -2.79 -5.11
CA TYR A 485 33.41 -3.36 -4.94
C TYR A 485 33.41 -4.87 -5.16
N ARG A 486 32.44 -5.61 -4.61
CA ARG A 486 32.28 -7.06 -4.81
C ARG A 486 32.00 -7.41 -6.28
N ILE A 487 31.18 -6.63 -6.99
CA ILE A 487 30.93 -6.80 -8.42
C ILE A 487 32.21 -6.61 -9.23
N LEU A 488 32.97 -5.55 -8.96
CA LEU A 488 34.23 -5.26 -9.66
C LEU A 488 35.32 -6.29 -9.41
N THR A 489 35.35 -6.88 -8.21
CA THR A 489 36.35 -7.86 -7.79
C THR A 489 35.91 -9.31 -7.97
N HIS A 490 34.67 -9.55 -8.45
CA HIS A 490 34.06 -10.87 -8.58
C HIS A 490 34.12 -11.71 -7.29
N MET A 491 34.01 -11.07 -6.12
CA MET A 491 33.94 -11.78 -4.85
C MET A 491 32.54 -12.35 -4.61
N ASN A 492 32.46 -13.52 -3.97
CA ASN A 492 31.20 -14.13 -3.56
C ASN A 492 30.53 -13.29 -2.47
N THR A 493 29.21 -13.07 -2.56
CA THR A 493 28.42 -12.27 -1.61
C THR A 493 28.46 -12.80 -0.18
N VAL A 494 28.67 -14.11 0.01
CA VAL A 494 28.74 -14.75 1.34
C VAL A 494 30.15 -14.65 1.96
N LYS A 495 31.19 -14.32 1.18
CA LYS A 495 32.54 -14.21 1.72
C LYS A 495 32.68 -12.85 2.41
N GLN A 496 32.94 -12.84 3.71
CA GLN A 496 33.30 -11.63 4.46
C GLN A 496 34.60 -11.03 3.90
N MET A 497 34.64 -9.70 3.76
CA MET A 497 35.82 -9.01 3.20
C MET A 497 37.02 -9.14 4.14
N GLU A 498 38.23 -9.20 3.59
CA GLU A 498 39.45 -9.25 4.40
C GLU A 498 39.57 -7.97 5.25
N GLU A 499 39.86 -8.12 6.54
CA GLU A 499 39.98 -6.99 7.46
C GLU A 499 41.20 -6.13 7.09
N GLY A 500 40.94 -4.87 6.73
CA GLY A 500 41.98 -3.92 6.33
C GLY A 500 41.47 -2.49 6.31
N VAL A 501 42.38 -1.52 6.21
CA VAL A 501 42.02 -0.09 6.24
C VAL A 501 41.07 0.29 5.10
N GLY A 502 41.22 -0.35 3.92
CA GLY A 502 40.33 -0.12 2.77
C GLY A 502 38.90 -0.61 3.02
N THR A 503 38.72 -1.75 3.69
CA THR A 503 37.39 -2.30 3.97
C THR A 503 36.68 -1.51 5.07
N THR A 504 37.39 -1.00 6.07
CA THR A 504 36.84 -0.06 7.06
C THR A 504 36.36 1.24 6.43
N ILE A 505 37.10 1.80 5.46
CA ILE A 505 36.68 3.02 4.74
C ILE A 505 35.40 2.75 3.94
N ILE A 506 35.35 1.63 3.22
CA ILE A 506 34.16 1.22 2.45
C ILE A 506 32.94 1.10 3.37
N GLN A 507 33.07 0.37 4.47
CA GLN A 507 31.98 0.18 5.45
C GLN A 507 31.53 1.50 6.09
N THR A 508 32.47 2.40 6.43
CA THR A 508 32.12 3.70 7.03
C THR A 508 31.37 4.59 6.04
N LEU A 509 31.79 4.61 4.77
CA LEU A 509 31.09 5.35 3.72
C LEU A 509 29.71 4.75 3.45
N ASP A 510 29.59 3.43 3.44
CA ASP A 510 28.32 2.73 3.27
C ASP A 510 27.36 3.02 4.42
N GLN A 511 27.81 3.02 5.67
CA GLN A 511 26.99 3.44 6.81
C GLN A 511 26.49 4.88 6.66
N GLY A 512 27.33 5.79 6.16
CA GLY A 512 26.94 7.17 5.86
C GLY A 512 25.85 7.25 4.77
N ILE A 513 25.99 6.48 3.69
CA ILE A 513 25.00 6.42 2.60
C ILE A 513 23.70 5.79 3.09
N LEU A 514 23.76 4.70 3.86
CA LEU A 514 22.59 4.03 4.40
C LEU A 514 21.85 4.91 5.41
N PHE A 515 22.57 5.66 6.25
CA PHE A 515 21.96 6.67 7.12
C PHE A 515 21.26 7.77 6.31
N LEU A 516 21.87 8.24 5.22
CA LEU A 516 21.24 9.21 4.32
C LEU A 516 19.99 8.61 3.64
N MET A 517 20.04 7.35 3.19
CA MET A 517 18.90 6.65 2.60
C MET A 517 17.76 6.45 3.61
N TRP A 518 18.09 6.08 4.85
CA TRP A 518 17.12 6.00 5.95
C TRP A 518 16.47 7.36 6.23
N ALA A 519 17.25 8.45 6.26
CA ALA A 519 16.69 9.78 6.44
C ALA A 519 15.80 10.19 5.24
N LEU A 520 16.24 9.90 4.01
CA LEU A 520 15.49 10.19 2.78
C LEU A 520 14.19 9.38 2.68
N SER A 521 14.17 8.12 3.13
CA SER A 521 12.95 7.30 3.09
C SER A 521 11.84 7.89 3.95
N HIS A 522 12.17 8.54 5.07
CA HIS A 522 11.20 9.21 5.93
C HIS A 522 10.80 10.61 5.44
N VAL A 523 11.66 11.29 4.67
CA VAL A 523 11.39 12.63 4.11
C VAL A 523 10.60 12.56 2.80
N ILE A 524 10.81 11.52 2.00
CA ILE A 524 10.07 11.31 0.75
C ILE A 524 8.75 10.63 1.09
N PRO A 525 7.60 11.21 0.72
CA PRO A 525 6.32 10.60 1.01
C PRO A 525 6.18 9.25 0.29
N ASP A 526 5.70 8.25 1.00
CA ASP A 526 5.31 6.97 0.44
C ASP A 526 4.02 7.13 -0.37
N PHE A 527 4.14 7.17 -1.70
CA PHE A 527 3.00 7.26 -2.60
C PHE A 527 2.36 5.89 -2.89
N SER A 528 2.98 4.78 -2.44
CA SER A 528 2.43 3.43 -2.55
C SER A 528 1.23 3.22 -1.64
N ALA A 529 1.18 3.91 -0.49
CA ALA A 529 0.04 3.89 0.43
C ALA A 529 -1.29 4.35 -0.19
N PHE A 530 -1.24 5.04 -1.34
CA PHE A 530 -2.41 5.51 -2.08
C PHE A 530 -2.78 4.60 -3.26
N ASP A 531 -2.01 3.55 -3.54
CA ASP A 531 -2.23 2.66 -4.67
C ASP A 531 -3.28 1.59 -4.35
N THR A 532 -4.54 1.96 -4.56
CA THR A 532 -5.71 1.10 -4.33
C THR A 532 -6.33 0.61 -5.63
N ALA A 533 -5.83 1.07 -6.79
CA ALA A 533 -6.41 0.76 -8.09
C ALA A 533 -6.36 -0.74 -8.40
N ALA A 534 -5.25 -1.39 -8.05
CA ALA A 534 -5.09 -2.84 -8.21
C ALA A 534 -6.08 -3.64 -7.35
N ARG A 535 -6.25 -3.27 -6.07
CA ARG A 535 -7.20 -3.93 -5.16
C ARG A 535 -8.65 -3.82 -5.67
N THR A 536 -9.06 -2.63 -6.09
CA THR A 536 -10.42 -2.43 -6.63
C THR A 536 -10.62 -3.11 -7.98
N ALA A 537 -9.59 -3.19 -8.81
CA ALA A 537 -9.64 -3.94 -10.06
C ALA A 537 -9.80 -5.45 -9.81
N GLU A 538 -9.19 -5.96 -8.75
CA GLU A 538 -9.41 -7.33 -8.29
C GLU A 538 -10.75 -7.50 -7.57
N GLY A 539 -11.60 -6.49 -7.49
CA GLY A 539 -12.90 -6.60 -6.82
C GLY A 539 -12.77 -6.71 -5.30
N PHE A 540 -11.67 -6.25 -4.70
CA PHE A 540 -11.55 -6.14 -3.25
C PHE A 540 -12.05 -4.79 -2.73
N ALA A 541 -12.71 -4.82 -1.59
CA ALA A 541 -13.11 -3.64 -0.85
C ALA A 541 -11.88 -2.91 -0.30
N ILE A 542 -11.94 -1.57 -0.30
CA ILE A 542 -10.89 -0.76 0.33
C ILE A 542 -11.24 -0.60 1.80
N PRO A 543 -10.38 -1.08 2.72
CA PRO A 543 -10.57 -0.85 4.16
C PRO A 543 -10.57 0.65 4.49
N ALA A 544 -11.45 1.06 5.41
CA ALA A 544 -11.47 2.43 5.89
C ALA A 544 -10.16 2.83 6.60
N GLY A 545 -9.45 1.85 7.20
CA GLY A 545 -8.14 2.03 7.81
C GLY A 545 -7.08 2.52 6.82
N ASP A 546 -7.01 1.92 5.63
CA ASP A 546 -6.08 2.30 4.56
C ASP A 546 -6.31 3.76 4.12
N LEU A 547 -7.58 4.16 3.98
CA LEU A 547 -7.95 5.55 3.66
C LEU A 547 -7.61 6.53 4.78
N GLY A 548 -7.82 6.12 6.04
CA GLY A 548 -7.42 6.88 7.21
C GLY A 548 -5.90 7.10 7.25
N TRP A 549 -5.12 6.07 6.92
CA TRP A 549 -3.68 6.18 6.83
C TRP A 549 -3.23 7.11 5.70
N ALA A 550 -3.78 6.94 4.50
CA ALA A 550 -3.52 7.84 3.38
C ALA A 550 -3.82 9.32 3.75
N ALA A 551 -4.89 9.56 4.53
CA ALA A 551 -5.23 10.88 5.02
C ALA A 551 -4.21 11.41 6.04
N LEU A 552 -3.75 10.58 6.97
CA LEU A 552 -2.70 10.93 7.93
C LEU A 552 -1.38 11.26 7.25
N VAL A 553 -0.95 10.47 6.26
CA VAL A 553 0.26 10.77 5.45
C VAL A 553 0.08 12.12 4.75
N THR A 554 -1.06 12.36 4.12
CA THR A 554 -1.35 13.63 3.44
C THR A 554 -1.28 14.82 4.40
N LEU A 555 -1.91 14.72 5.57
CA LEU A 555 -1.87 15.76 6.61
C LEU A 555 -0.47 15.96 7.18
N GLY A 556 0.26 14.87 7.42
CA GLY A 556 1.63 14.88 7.92
C GLY A 556 2.57 15.65 7.00
N PHE A 557 2.46 15.48 5.68
CA PHE A 557 3.31 16.21 4.73
C PHE A 557 2.80 17.61 4.36
N LEU A 558 1.50 17.89 4.51
CA LEU A 558 0.94 19.23 4.25
C LEU A 558 1.54 20.31 5.15
N ILE A 559 1.75 20.02 6.43
CA ILE A 559 2.27 20.98 7.41
C ILE A 559 3.72 21.41 7.08
N PRO A 560 4.69 20.49 6.89
CA PRO A 560 6.02 20.80 6.37
C PRO A 560 6.01 21.59 5.07
N CYS A 561 5.22 21.16 4.09
CA CYS A 561 5.14 21.82 2.78
C CYS A 561 4.69 23.27 2.93
N TYR A 562 3.68 23.51 3.76
CA TYR A 562 3.18 24.85 4.06
C TYR A 562 4.23 25.73 4.75
N ILE A 563 4.94 25.19 5.76
CA ILE A 563 6.01 25.90 6.47
C ILE A 563 7.16 26.25 5.52
N VAL A 564 7.68 25.25 4.81
CA VAL A 564 8.80 25.40 3.87
C VAL A 564 8.43 26.36 2.76
N GLY A 565 7.26 26.21 2.13
CA GLY A 565 6.81 27.09 1.06
C GLY A 565 6.68 28.54 1.51
N THR A 566 6.17 28.79 2.72
CA THR A 566 6.06 30.14 3.28
C THR A 566 7.42 30.77 3.54
N LEU A 567 8.37 30.01 4.10
CA LEU A 567 9.73 30.48 4.37
C LEU A 567 10.51 30.75 3.07
N SER A 568 10.41 29.85 2.09
CA SER A 568 11.07 29.97 0.78
C SER A 568 10.55 31.15 -0.04
N LEU A 569 9.24 31.42 -0.01
CA LEU A 569 8.70 32.59 -0.69
C LEU A 569 9.23 33.90 -0.08
N ARG A 570 9.44 33.92 1.24
CA ARG A 570 9.99 35.08 1.95
C ARG A 570 11.46 35.34 1.62
N SER A 571 12.29 34.31 1.49
CA SER A 571 13.72 34.49 1.19
C SER A 571 13.96 35.00 -0.22
N ARG A 572 13.19 34.50 -1.20
CA ARG A 572 13.35 34.85 -2.62
C ARG A 572 13.08 36.32 -2.95
N GLU A 573 12.23 37.01 -2.18
CA GLU A 573 11.99 38.45 -2.36
C GLU A 573 13.11 39.34 -1.79
N LEU A 574 13.92 38.82 -0.85
CA LEU A 574 15.06 39.56 -0.29
C LEU A 574 16.22 39.65 -1.28
N GLU A 575 16.32 38.73 -2.23
CA GLU A 575 17.33 38.76 -3.31
C GLU A 575 16.93 39.70 -4.47
N ALA A 576 15.64 40.02 -4.59
CA ALA A 576 15.09 40.86 -5.66
C ALA A 576 14.97 42.35 -5.27
N LYS A 577 15.28 42.71 -4.01
CA LYS A 577 15.44 44.08 -3.53
C LYS A 577 16.91 44.41 -3.39
#